data_AF-A0A7X7AZ97-F1
#
_entry.id   AF-A0A7X7AZ97-F1
#
_cell.length_a   1.000
_cell.length_b   1.000
_cell.length_c   1.000
_cell.angle_alpha   90.00
_cell.angle_beta   90.00
_cell.angle_gamma   90.00
#
_symmetry.space_group_name_H-M   'P 1'
#
loop_
_entity.id
_entity.type
_entity.pdbx_description
1 polymer ?
#
loop_
_entity_poly.entity_id
_entity_poly.type
_entity_poly.pdbx_seq_one_letter_code
_entity_poly.pdbx_strand_id
1 'polypeptide(L)'
;MDQAVEEFLEGRPRAKELAELRRALETRAEGLKAALGRAQDPAEQDRLRKELQVAERQIAALEREELITEFVEDSVRATVSWSQLKPEEDAQ
;
A
#
# COMPACT_ATOMS: atom_id res chain seq x y z
N MET A 1 -20.48 -3.60 4.78
CA MET A 1 -19.21 -3.42 5.52
C MET A 1 -18.24 -2.56 4.72
N ASP A 2 -18.02 -2.82 3.43
CA ASP A 2 -17.04 -2.06 2.63
C ASP A 2 -17.36 -0.57 2.46
N GLN A 3 -18.64 -0.20 2.41
CA GLN A 3 -19.10 1.19 2.29
C GLN A 3 -18.71 2.07 3.50
N ALA A 4 -18.73 1.51 4.71
CA ALA A 4 -18.30 2.24 5.92
C ALA A 4 -16.78 2.51 5.91
N VAL A 5 -16.02 1.60 5.28
CA VAL A 5 -14.57 1.78 5.11
C VAL A 5 -14.27 2.78 3.99
N GLU A 6 -15.05 2.79 2.90
CA GLU A 6 -14.94 3.81 1.85
C GLU A 6 -15.28 5.22 2.37
N GLU A 7 -16.34 5.36 3.16
CA GLU A 7 -16.69 6.62 3.81
C GLU A 7 -15.58 7.10 4.76
N PHE A 8 -15.04 6.20 5.59
CA PHE A 8 -13.96 6.55 6.52
C PHE A 8 -12.66 6.96 5.83
N LEU A 9 -12.33 6.32 4.70
CA LEU A 9 -11.11 6.64 3.97
C LEU A 9 -11.21 7.92 3.14
N GLU A 10 -12.40 8.52 3.00
CA GLU A 10 -12.61 9.83 2.36
C GLU A 10 -11.93 9.96 0.98
N GLY A 11 -11.98 8.90 0.17
CA GLY A 11 -11.36 8.88 -1.17
C GLY A 11 -9.85 8.62 -1.20
N ARG A 12 -9.25 8.26 -0.06
CA ARG A 12 -7.90 7.68 -0.01
C ARG A 12 -7.91 6.25 -0.55
N PRO A 13 -6.81 5.79 -1.15
CA PRO A 13 -6.72 4.43 -1.67
C PRO A 13 -6.89 3.39 -0.57
N ARG A 14 -7.54 2.29 -0.89
CA ARG A 14 -7.64 1.09 -0.05
C ARG A 14 -6.26 0.46 0.13
N ALA A 15 -6.10 -0.30 1.21
CA ALA A 15 -4.89 -1.10 1.44
C ALA A 15 -4.57 -1.99 0.24
N LYS A 16 -5.61 -2.60 -0.36
CA LYS A 16 -5.47 -3.41 -1.58
C LYS A 16 -4.93 -2.62 -2.78
N GLU A 17 -5.40 -1.39 -2.99
CA GLU A 17 -4.94 -0.56 -4.11
C GLU A 17 -3.48 -0.11 -3.91
N LEU A 18 -3.10 0.20 -2.67
CA LEU A 18 -1.71 0.47 -2.29
C LEU A 18 -0.82 -0.74 -2.57
N ALA A 19 -1.28 -1.95 -2.24
CA ALA A 19 -0.57 -3.19 -2.52
C ALA A 19 -0.37 -3.42 -4.04
N GLU A 20 -1.38 -3.12 -4.86
CA GLU A 20 -1.30 -3.22 -6.32
C GLU A 20 -0.27 -2.23 -6.90
N LEU A 21 -0.28 -0.98 -6.42
CA LEU A 21 0.71 0.03 -6.79
C LEU A 21 2.13 -0.38 -6.37
N ARG A 22 2.28 -0.92 -5.16
CA ARG A 22 3.57 -1.43 -4.66
C ARG A 22 4.11 -2.54 -5.55
N ARG A 23 3.29 -3.53 -5.90
CA ARG A 23 3.69 -4.65 -6.78
C ARG A 23 4.14 -4.18 -8.16
N ALA A 24 3.47 -3.18 -8.72
CA ALA A 24 3.87 -2.59 -10.00
C ALA A 24 5.27 -1.93 -9.90
N LEU A 25 5.56 -1.23 -8.80
CA LEU A 25 6.87 -0.64 -8.55
C LEU A 25 7.94 -1.69 -8.26
N GLU A 26 7.62 -2.77 -7.55
CA GLU A 26 8.54 -3.90 -7.33
C GLU A 26 8.96 -4.53 -8.66
N THR A 27 8.00 -4.78 -9.56
CA THR A 27 8.28 -5.29 -10.91
C THR A 27 9.20 -4.34 -11.68
N ARG A 28 8.98 -3.03 -11.58
CA ARG A 28 9.88 -2.03 -12.18
C ARG A 28 11.28 -2.08 -11.57
N ALA A 29 11.39 -2.17 -10.25
CA ALA A 29 12.65 -2.24 -9.54
C ALA A 29 13.46 -3.50 -9.91
N GLU A 30 12.80 -4.65 -10.10
CA GLU A 30 13.42 -5.86 -10.63
C GLU A 30 13.97 -5.66 -12.05
N GLY A 31 13.20 -5.00 -12.92
CA GLY A 31 13.66 -4.62 -14.25
C GLY A 31 14.91 -3.73 -14.23
N LEU A 32 14.94 -2.73 -13.33
CA LEU A 32 16.09 -1.85 -13.12
C LEU A 32 17.31 -2.61 -12.60
N LYS A 33 17.13 -3.54 -11.64
CA LYS A 33 18.20 -4.42 -11.14
C LYS A 33 18.78 -5.28 -12.26
N ALA A 34 17.93 -5.88 -13.10
CA ALA A 34 18.36 -6.68 -14.24
C ALA A 34 19.06 -5.84 -15.32
N ALA A 35 18.63 -4.59 -15.55
CA ALA A 35 19.31 -3.67 -16.45
C ALA A 35 20.69 -3.27 -15.90
N LEU A 36 20.78 -2.95 -14.61
CA LEU A 36 22.03 -2.59 -13.96
C LEU A 36 23.06 -3.72 -14.03
N GLY A 37 22.64 -4.97 -13.85
CA GLY A 37 23.53 -6.14 -13.96
C GLY A 37 24.07 -6.39 -15.39
N ARG A 38 23.44 -5.80 -16.41
CA ARG A 38 23.85 -5.91 -17.83
C ARG A 38 24.59 -4.67 -18.33
N ALA A 39 24.46 -3.54 -17.66
CA ALA A 39 25.07 -2.28 -18.06
C ALA A 39 26.60 -2.34 -17.93
N GLN A 40 27.31 -1.97 -18.99
CA GLN A 40 28.78 -1.91 -19.02
C GLN A 40 29.33 -0.49 -18.86
N ASP A 41 28.53 0.51 -19.22
CA ASP A 41 28.89 1.92 -19.10
C ASP A 41 28.71 2.41 -17.65
N PRO A 42 29.75 2.96 -17.00
CA PRO A 42 29.65 3.55 -15.66
C PRO A 42 28.59 4.65 -15.53
N ALA A 43 28.38 5.48 -16.55
CA ALA A 43 27.39 6.55 -16.49
C ALA A 43 25.96 5.99 -16.47
N GLU A 44 25.70 4.97 -17.30
CA GLU A 44 24.44 4.23 -17.31
C GLU A 44 24.20 3.49 -15.99
N GLN A 45 25.23 2.86 -15.42
CA GLN A 45 25.12 2.21 -14.11
C GLN A 45 24.74 3.20 -13.00
N ASP A 46 25.33 4.40 -12.99
CA ASP A 46 25.01 5.44 -12.01
C ASP A 46 23.56 5.93 -12.16
N ARG A 47 23.09 6.12 -13.40
CA ARG A 47 21.69 6.46 -13.68
C ARG A 47 20.73 5.38 -13.17
N LEU A 48 20.97 4.11 -13.53
CA LEU A 48 20.13 2.99 -13.12
C LEU A 48 20.11 2.79 -11.60
N ARG A 49 21.24 3.00 -10.90
CA ARG A 49 21.29 2.98 -9.43
C ARG A 49 20.41 4.07 -8.80
N LYS A 50 20.44 5.30 -9.34
CA LYS A 50 19.60 6.39 -8.84
C LYS A 50 18.12 6.09 -9.05
N GLU A 51 17.74 5.62 -10.23
CA GLU A 51 16.35 5.23 -10.51
C GLU A 51 15.89 4.09 -9.59
N LEU A 52 16.75 3.08 -9.39
CA LEU A 52 16.45 1.98 -8.49
C LEU A 52 16.27 2.45 -7.05
N GLN A 53 17.15 3.33 -6.56
CA GLN A 53 17.05 3.88 -5.21
C GLN A 53 15.75 4.68 -5.01
N VAL A 54 15.30 5.41 -6.03
CA VAL A 54 14.00 6.11 -5.99
C VAL A 54 12.86 5.12 -5.90
N ALA A 55 12.87 4.07 -6.73
CA ALA A 55 11.83 3.03 -6.71
C ALA A 55 11.77 2.32 -5.35
N GLU A 56 12.92 1.96 -4.77
CA GLU A 56 13.00 1.30 -3.46
C GLU A 56 12.45 2.18 -2.33
N ARG A 57 12.68 3.50 -2.37
CA ARG A 57 12.08 4.44 -1.41
C ARG A 57 10.56 4.53 -1.55
N GLN A 58 10.05 4.53 -2.79
CA GLN A 58 8.61 4.57 -3.05
C GLN A 58 7.91 3.27 -2.59
N ILE A 59 8.54 2.11 -2.82
CA ILE A 59 8.07 0.81 -2.33
C ILE A 59 7.94 0.83 -0.81
N ALA A 60 8.99 1.27 -0.10
CA ALA A 60 8.96 1.35 1.36
C ALA A 60 7.90 2.32 1.91
N ALA A 61 7.61 3.41 1.18
CA ALA A 61 6.54 4.33 1.54
C ALA A 61 5.16 3.67 1.37
N LEU A 62 4.92 3.00 0.24
CA LEU A 62 3.67 2.31 -0.03
C LEU A 62 3.44 1.13 0.91
N GLU A 63 4.46 0.36 1.26
CA GLU A 63 4.37 -0.73 2.24
C GLU A 63 3.90 -0.20 3.61
N ARG A 64 4.47 0.92 4.06
CA ARG A 64 4.04 1.55 5.31
C ARG A 64 2.60 2.05 5.23
N GLU A 65 2.22 2.67 4.13
CA GLU A 65 0.87 3.20 3.94
C GLU A 65 -0.16 2.08 3.82
N GLU A 66 0.16 0.98 3.14
CA GLU A 66 -0.63 -0.23 3.05
C GLU A 66 -0.93 -0.78 4.45
N LEU A 67 0.10 -0.96 5.30
CA LEU A 67 -0.04 -1.47 6.66
C LEU A 67 -0.91 -0.56 7.55
N ILE A 68 -0.69 0.75 7.46
CA ILE A 68 -1.50 1.73 8.23
C ILE A 68 -2.96 1.67 7.78
N THR A 69 -3.17 1.62 6.46
CA THR A 69 -4.52 1.59 5.88
C THR A 69 -5.22 0.30 6.25
N GLU A 70 -4.56 -0.86 6.11
CA GLU A 70 -5.10 -2.17 6.51
C GLU A 70 -5.56 -2.17 7.97
N PHE A 71 -4.70 -1.68 8.88
CA PHE A 71 -5.06 -1.56 10.30
C PHE A 71 -6.30 -0.69 10.53
N VAL A 72 -6.41 0.43 9.81
CA VAL A 72 -7.58 1.32 9.87
C VAL A 72 -8.83 0.62 9.33
N GLU A 73 -8.73 -0.03 8.17
CA GLU A 73 -9.85 -0.76 7.56
C GLU A 73 -10.36 -1.86 8.51
N ASP A 74 -9.47 -2.62 9.12
CA ASP A 74 -9.82 -3.70 10.05
C ASP A 74 -10.44 -3.17 11.34
N SER A 75 -9.96 -2.03 11.83
CA SER A 75 -10.56 -1.36 12.99
C SER A 75 -12.00 -0.93 12.71
N VAL A 76 -12.26 -0.33 11.55
CA VAL A 76 -13.62 0.06 11.12
C VAL A 76 -14.51 -1.16 10.98
N ARG A 77 -14.03 -2.24 10.33
CA ARG A 77 -14.78 -3.50 10.19
C ARG A 77 -15.12 -4.10 11.55
N ALA A 78 -14.19 -4.10 12.50
CA ALA A 78 -14.41 -4.60 13.84
C ALA A 78 -15.49 -3.79 14.58
N THR A 79 -15.41 -2.45 14.55
CA THR A 79 -16.42 -1.58 15.18
C THR A 79 -17.81 -1.81 14.60
N VAL A 80 -17.95 -1.86 13.27
CA VAL A 80 -19.24 -2.13 12.62
C VAL A 80 -19.79 -3.51 12.99
N SER A 81 -18.94 -4.53 13.00
CA SER A 81 -19.33 -5.89 13.40
C SER A 81 -19.79 -5.95 14.86
N TRP A 82 -19.11 -5.23 15.76
CA TRP A 82 -19.50 -5.11 17.17
C TRP A 82 -20.84 -4.39 17.34
N SER A 83 -21.10 -3.31 16.61
CA SER A 83 -22.39 -2.60 16.62
C SER A 83 -23.54 -3.45 16.09
N GLN A 84 -23.28 -4.34 15.12
CA GLN A 84 -24.30 -5.25 14.58
C GLN A 84 -24.61 -6.43 15.52
N LEU A 85 -23.67 -6.80 16.40
CA LEU A 85 -23.84 -7.89 17.38
C LEU A 85 -24.51 -7.44 18.69
N LYS A 86 -24.51 -6.14 19.00
CA LYS A 86 -25.33 -5.56 20.07
C LYS A 86 -26.58 -4.90 19.46
N PRO A 87 -27.69 -5.62 19.24
CA PRO A 87 -28.97 -4.93 19.13
C PRO A 87 -29.20 -4.20 20.45
N GLU A 88 -29.81 -3.02 20.39
CA GLU A 88 -30.13 -2.13 21.50
C GLU A 88 -30.76 -2.85 22.72
N GLU A 89 -29.94 -3.46 23.58
CA GLU A 89 -30.31 -3.77 24.96
C GLU A 89 -29.97 -2.53 25.77
N ASP A 90 -30.81 -1.50 25.69
CA ASP A 90 -30.99 -0.43 26.69
C ASP A 90 -32.18 0.47 26.28
N ALA A 91 -33.31 -0.14 25.93
CA ALA A 91 -34.59 0.55 25.76
C ALA A 91 -35.69 -0.13 26.59
N GLN A 92 -35.52 -0.12 27.92
CA GLN A 92 -36.61 -0.29 28.90
C GLN A 92 -36.39 0.61 30.11
#